data_AF-A0A382PF91-F1
#
_entry.id   AF-A0A382PF91-F1
#
_cell.length_a   1.000
_cell.length_b   1.000
_cell.length_c   1.000
_cell.angle_alpha   90.00
_cell.angle_beta   90.00
_cell.angle_gamma   90.00
#
_symmetry.space_group_name_H-M   'P 1'
#
loop_
_entity.id
_entity.type
_entity.pdbx_description
1 polymer ?
#
loop_
_entity_poly.entity_id
_entity_poly.type
_entity_poly.pdbx_seq_one_letter_code
_entity_poly.pdbx_strand_id
1 'polypeptide(L)'
;MRNTSLCVLTGTFMVLFLSLNKTSFSQESENIDVPEIEIIGTSPMLGTGVAAEDIPMKVQTFSPDDFKSGRPLDLPALLSTKMGSVATVDVQNNPFQKNVSYRGFNASPLLGEAQGIAVYQNGVRVNEPFGDVMQWDLIPEVAIHQGELISSNPVFGLNALGGAIALRLKNGFMYDGVAAEGYGGYFGRG
;
A
#
# COMPACT_ATOMS: atom_id res chain seq x y z
N MET A 1 -31.91 -21.28 -70.76
CA MET A 1 -30.96 -20.15 -70.95
C MET A 1 -29.73 -20.48 -70.13
N ARG A 2 -28.66 -21.04 -70.73
CA ARG A 2 -27.37 -20.34 -71.01
C ARG A 2 -26.99 -19.44 -69.82
N ASN A 3 -25.95 -19.66 -69.02
CA ASN A 3 -24.55 -19.95 -69.36
C ASN A 3 -23.76 -20.17 -68.03
N THR A 4 -23.00 -21.26 -67.85
CA THR A 4 -21.51 -21.37 -67.94
C THR A 4 -20.72 -20.54 -66.91
N SER A 5 -20.10 -21.15 -65.88
CA SER A 5 -18.75 -21.79 -65.82
C SER A 5 -17.54 -20.86 -65.78
N LEU A 6 -16.81 -20.88 -64.65
CA LEU A 6 -15.35 -20.77 -64.49
C LEU A 6 -15.06 -21.23 -63.03
N CYS A 7 -14.57 -22.44 -62.70
CA CYS A 7 -13.26 -23.05 -63.00
C CYS A 7 -12.14 -22.09 -62.56
N VAL A 8 -11.30 -22.35 -61.54
CA VAL A 8 -10.24 -23.37 -61.43
C VAL A 8 -9.67 -23.22 -59.99
N LEU A 9 -9.72 -24.24 -59.11
CA LEU A 9 -8.69 -25.27 -58.87
C LEU A 9 -7.45 -24.77 -58.09
N THR A 10 -7.29 -25.21 -56.84
CA THR A 10 -6.04 -25.68 -56.16
C THR A 10 -6.38 -25.87 -54.68
N GLY A 11 -6.69 -27.08 -54.19
CA GLY A 11 -5.72 -28.04 -53.62
C GLY A 11 -5.72 -27.86 -52.08
N THR A 12 -5.99 -28.84 -51.20
CA THR A 12 -5.55 -30.24 -51.24
C THR A 12 -6.37 -31.07 -50.24
N PHE A 13 -6.96 -32.13 -50.79
CA PHE A 13 -7.35 -33.45 -50.29
C PHE A 13 -7.13 -33.85 -48.80
N MET A 14 -8.26 -34.19 -48.19
CA MET A 14 -8.50 -35.14 -47.08
C MET A 14 -8.05 -36.58 -47.44
N VAL A 15 -7.60 -37.39 -46.45
CA VAL A 15 -7.67 -38.89 -46.32
C VAL A 15 -6.85 -39.26 -45.07
N LEU A 16 -7.47 -39.64 -43.93
CA LEU A 16 -7.87 -41.00 -43.50
C LEU A 16 -6.68 -41.92 -43.11
N PHE A 17 -6.63 -42.36 -41.84
CA PHE A 17 -6.20 -43.70 -41.29
C PHE A 17 -5.98 -43.58 -39.76
N LEU A 18 -6.86 -44.11 -38.89
CA LEU A 18 -6.87 -45.44 -38.24
C LEU A 18 -5.76 -45.70 -37.18
N SER A 19 -6.22 -45.88 -35.92
CA SER A 19 -5.62 -46.58 -34.76
C SER A 19 -4.20 -46.23 -34.26
N LEU A 20 -4.13 -45.73 -33.01
CA LEU A 20 -3.26 -46.30 -31.97
C LEU A 20 -3.66 -45.77 -30.59
N ASN A 21 -4.06 -46.70 -29.72
CA ASN A 21 -4.16 -46.50 -28.28
C ASN A 21 -2.84 -45.93 -27.75
N LYS A 22 -2.88 -44.75 -27.13
CA LYS A 22 -1.88 -44.32 -26.16
C LYS A 22 -2.62 -44.00 -24.86
N THR A 23 -2.71 -45.01 -24.01
CA THR A 23 -2.88 -44.83 -22.58
C THR A 23 -1.66 -44.05 -22.10
N SER A 24 -1.79 -42.74 -21.95
CA SER A 24 -0.78 -41.91 -21.30
C SER A 24 -1.24 -41.66 -19.87
N PHE A 25 -0.66 -42.43 -18.96
CA PHE A 25 -0.60 -42.11 -17.55
C PHE A 25 0.22 -40.82 -17.43
N SER A 26 -0.42 -39.70 -17.11
CA SER A 26 0.29 -38.49 -16.70
C SER A 26 -0.17 -38.21 -15.28
N GLN A 27 0.80 -38.21 -14.38
CA GLN A 27 0.64 -38.02 -12.94
C GLN A 27 -0.30 -36.86 -12.65
N GLU A 28 -1.25 -37.13 -11.74
CA GLU A 28 -1.79 -36.14 -10.81
C GLU A 28 -0.58 -35.40 -10.20
N SER A 29 -0.25 -34.22 -10.75
CA SER A 29 0.58 -33.28 -10.02
C SER A 29 -0.29 -32.80 -8.88
N GLU A 30 -0.17 -33.46 -7.73
CA GLU A 30 -0.66 -32.98 -6.45
C GLU A 30 -0.18 -31.53 -6.34
N ASN A 31 -1.10 -30.60 -6.62
CA ASN A 31 -0.90 -29.19 -6.41
C ASN A 31 -0.84 -29.06 -4.90
N ILE A 32 0.37 -29.11 -4.37
CA ILE A 32 0.63 -28.69 -3.00
C ILE A 32 0.26 -27.22 -3.03
N ASP A 33 -0.93 -26.92 -2.52
CA ASP A 33 -1.37 -25.59 -2.15
C ASP A 33 -0.45 -25.18 -1.00
N VAL A 34 0.75 -24.73 -1.38
CA VAL A 34 1.67 -24.11 -0.45
C VAL A 34 0.95 -22.85 -0.02
N PRO A 35 0.61 -22.69 1.27
CA PRO A 35 0.03 -21.44 1.72
C PRO A 35 0.94 -20.33 1.24
N GLU A 36 0.38 -19.29 0.60
CA GLU A 36 1.13 -18.12 0.23
C GLU A 36 1.81 -17.58 1.50
N ILE A 37 3.10 -17.86 1.64
CA ILE A 37 3.92 -17.31 2.70
C ILE A 37 4.22 -15.91 2.21
N GLU A 38 3.34 -14.97 2.55
CA GLU A 38 3.63 -13.55 2.45
C GLU A 38 4.77 -13.25 3.43
N ILE A 39 5.99 -13.29 2.91
CA ILE A 39 7.18 -12.89 3.65
C ILE A 39 7.12 -11.36 3.73
N ILE A 40 6.42 -10.86 4.74
CA ILE A 40 6.56 -9.46 5.15
C ILE A 40 8.00 -9.34 5.67
N GLY A 41 8.87 -8.78 4.83
CA GLY A 41 10.29 -8.60 5.15
C GLY A 41 10.44 -7.93 6.51
N THR A 42 11.36 -8.42 7.31
CA THR A 42 11.66 -7.96 8.67
C THR A 42 11.69 -6.43 8.78
N SER A 43 10.61 -5.80 9.25
CA SER A 43 10.70 -4.40 9.66
C SER A 43 9.70 -4.00 10.76
N PRO A 44 10.22 -3.82 11.97
CA PRO A 44 9.61 -3.06 13.05
C PRO A 44 10.32 -1.71 13.24
N MET A 45 11.40 -1.48 12.50
CA MET A 45 12.00 -0.18 12.31
C MET A 45 12.55 -0.13 10.89
N LEU A 46 12.05 0.80 10.09
CA LEU A 46 12.46 0.95 8.70
C LEU A 46 13.99 0.96 8.54
N GLY A 47 14.53 -0.12 7.99
CA GLY A 47 15.95 -0.23 7.60
C GLY A 47 16.83 -1.07 8.52
N THR A 48 16.33 -1.65 9.62
CA THR A 48 17.16 -2.46 10.53
C THR A 48 17.00 -3.97 10.41
N GLY A 49 15.97 -4.47 9.73
CA GLY A 49 15.82 -5.90 9.47
C GLY A 49 15.55 -6.76 10.72
N VAL A 50 15.20 -6.14 11.85
CA VAL A 50 14.84 -6.82 13.12
C VAL A 50 13.41 -7.36 13.01
N ALA A 51 12.96 -8.29 13.85
CA ALA A 51 11.55 -8.72 13.90
C ALA A 51 10.78 -7.91 14.95
N ALA A 52 9.48 -7.69 14.77
CA ALA A 52 8.68 -6.86 15.69
C ALA A 52 8.64 -7.41 17.12
N GLU A 53 8.80 -8.73 17.24
CA GLU A 53 8.81 -9.48 18.48
C GLU A 53 10.08 -9.22 19.31
N ASP A 54 11.18 -8.83 18.64
CA ASP A 54 12.47 -8.56 19.27
C ASP A 54 12.60 -7.10 19.74
N ILE A 55 11.63 -6.25 19.42
CA ILE A 55 11.61 -4.85 19.85
C ILE A 55 10.80 -4.72 21.15
N PRO A 56 11.37 -4.17 22.24
CA PRO A 56 10.67 -3.99 23.50
C PRO A 56 9.70 -2.78 23.47
N MET A 57 9.03 -2.54 22.34
CA MET A 57 8.13 -1.41 22.11
C MET A 57 6.98 -1.82 21.19
N LYS A 58 5.84 -1.15 21.32
CA LYS A 58 4.71 -1.37 20.42
C LYS A 58 5.00 -0.74 19.06
N VAL A 59 5.04 -1.57 18.03
CA VAL A 59 5.10 -1.17 16.63
C VAL A 59 3.82 -1.63 15.95
N GLN A 60 3.23 -0.76 15.15
CA GLN A 60 2.08 -1.10 14.32
C GLN A 60 2.42 -0.76 12.88
N THR A 61 2.17 -1.68 11.96
CA THR A 61 2.51 -1.51 10.55
C THR A 61 1.23 -1.46 9.72
N PHE A 62 1.30 -0.73 8.61
CA PHE A 62 0.29 -0.76 7.55
C PHE A 62 0.95 -0.89 6.19
N SER A 63 0.24 -1.54 5.29
CA SER A 63 0.65 -1.75 3.91
C SER A 63 -0.24 -0.96 2.94
N PRO A 64 0.14 -0.88 1.65
CA PRO A 64 -0.67 -0.21 0.63
C PRO A 64 -2.02 -0.89 0.42
N ASP A 65 -2.15 -2.18 0.74
CA ASP A 65 -3.40 -2.93 0.61
C ASP A 65 -4.42 -2.57 1.70
N ASP A 66 -3.97 -1.99 2.81
CA ASP A 66 -4.87 -1.43 3.82
C ASP A 66 -5.66 -0.22 3.29
N PHE A 67 -5.09 0.55 2.36
CA PHE A 67 -5.82 1.62 1.66
C PHE A 67 -6.90 1.07 0.73
N LYS A 68 -6.67 -0.08 0.10
CA LYS A 68 -7.66 -0.71 -0.80
C LYS A 68 -8.82 -1.34 -0.04
N SER A 69 -8.53 -2.02 1.07
CA SER A 69 -9.52 -2.75 1.85
C SER A 69 -10.42 -1.83 2.69
N GLY A 70 -9.85 -0.81 3.31
CA GLY A 70 -10.60 0.14 4.15
C GLY A 70 -11.25 1.28 3.38
N ARG A 71 -10.81 1.56 2.13
CA ARG A 71 -11.11 2.80 1.39
C ARG A 71 -11.06 4.07 2.25
N PRO A 72 -10.03 4.27 3.10
CA PRO A 72 -9.83 5.56 3.74
C PRO A 72 -9.57 6.60 2.64
N LEU A 73 -10.15 7.79 2.81
CA LEU A 73 -9.96 8.90 1.88
C LEU A 73 -8.56 9.51 2.02
N ASP A 74 -8.02 9.48 3.24
CA ASP A 74 -6.73 10.08 3.57
C ASP A 74 -5.87 9.19 4.51
N LEU A 75 -4.55 9.39 4.53
CA LEU A 75 -3.63 8.73 5.46
C LEU A 75 -4.05 8.85 6.95
N PRO A 76 -4.43 10.02 7.49
CA PRO A 76 -4.99 10.11 8.85
C PRO A 76 -6.19 9.19 9.08
N ALA A 77 -7.10 9.08 8.11
CA ALA A 77 -8.26 8.21 8.21
C ALA A 77 -7.85 6.73 8.26
N LEU A 78 -6.85 6.34 7.46
CA LEU A 78 -6.27 5.00 7.54
C LEU A 78 -5.70 4.74 8.94
N LEU A 79 -4.91 5.67 9.47
CA LEU A 79 -4.30 5.52 10.79
C LEU A 79 -5.37 5.33 11.87
N SER A 80 -6.46 6.10 11.84
CA SER A 80 -7.56 5.95 12.81
C SER A 80 -8.27 4.59 12.74
N THR A 81 -8.34 3.99 11.55
CA THR A 81 -9.10 2.76 11.30
C THR A 81 -8.25 1.52 11.56
N LYS A 82 -6.98 1.54 11.15
CA LYS A 82 -6.06 0.41 11.22
C LYS A 82 -5.25 0.39 12.52
N MET A 83 -4.84 1.56 13.03
CA MET A 83 -3.94 1.65 14.17
C MET A 83 -4.72 1.76 15.48
N GLY A 84 -4.33 0.96 16.46
CA GLY A 84 -4.83 1.09 17.82
C GLY A 84 -4.30 2.35 18.49
N SER A 85 -5.16 2.98 19.31
CA SER A 85 -4.88 4.19 20.09
C SER A 85 -4.61 5.45 19.24
N VAL A 86 -5.07 5.46 18.00
CA VAL A 86 -5.08 6.64 17.14
C VAL A 86 -6.49 7.20 17.04
N ALA A 87 -6.65 8.51 17.19
CA ALA A 87 -7.90 9.21 16.94
C ALA A 87 -7.66 10.44 16.06
N THR A 88 -8.58 10.72 15.16
CA THR A 88 -8.49 11.87 14.24
C THR A 88 -9.63 12.85 14.41
N VAL A 89 -9.34 14.14 14.28
CA VAL A 89 -10.32 15.21 14.34
C VAL A 89 -10.10 16.17 13.18
N ASP A 90 -11.16 16.56 12.48
CA ASP A 90 -11.09 17.57 11.43
C ASP A 90 -10.86 18.95 12.05
N VAL A 91 -9.71 19.58 11.73
CA VAL A 91 -9.40 20.93 12.22
C VAL A 91 -10.16 21.93 11.36
N GLN A 92 -10.86 22.87 12.01
CA GLN A 92 -11.62 23.91 11.33
C GLN A 92 -12.65 23.39 10.32
N ASN A 93 -13.19 22.17 10.53
CA ASN A 93 -14.15 21.52 9.64
C ASN A 93 -13.60 21.30 8.20
N ASN A 94 -12.27 21.20 8.07
CA ASN A 94 -11.61 20.91 6.80
C ASN A 94 -11.13 19.44 6.79
N PRO A 95 -11.68 18.58 5.91
CA PRO A 95 -11.29 17.17 5.85
C PRO A 95 -9.82 16.97 5.43
N PHE A 96 -9.20 17.94 4.73
CA PHE A 96 -7.79 17.86 4.33
C PHE A 96 -6.82 18.29 5.43
N GLN A 97 -7.33 18.85 6.54
CA GLN A 97 -6.53 19.29 7.68
C GLN A 97 -6.97 18.54 8.94
N LYS A 98 -6.64 17.25 9.00
CA LYS A 98 -6.92 16.40 10.17
C LYS A 98 -5.82 16.52 11.22
N ASN A 99 -6.22 16.63 12.47
CA ASN A 99 -5.34 16.41 13.62
C ASN A 99 -5.34 14.92 13.93
N VAL A 100 -4.15 14.31 14.01
CA VAL A 100 -3.96 12.91 14.40
C VAL A 100 -3.43 12.88 15.83
N SER A 101 -4.13 12.18 16.73
CA SER A 101 -3.70 11.98 18.11
C SER A 101 -3.34 10.51 18.36
N TYR A 102 -2.19 10.27 18.99
CA TYR A 102 -1.74 8.96 19.42
C TYR A 102 -1.40 9.01 20.91
N ARG A 103 -2.13 8.25 21.72
CA ARG A 103 -1.95 8.19 23.19
C ARG A 103 -1.93 9.57 23.88
N GLY A 104 -2.71 10.52 23.36
CA GLY A 104 -2.81 11.89 23.91
C GLY A 104 -1.76 12.87 23.40
N PHE A 105 -0.86 12.45 22.52
CA PHE A 105 0.05 13.35 21.77
C PHE A 105 -0.52 13.62 20.40
N ASN A 106 -0.35 14.85 19.90
CA ASN A 106 -0.95 15.27 18.65
C ASN A 106 0.11 15.46 17.54
N ALA A 107 -0.32 15.25 16.31
CA ALA A 107 0.30 15.68 15.06
C ALA A 107 -0.76 16.45 14.28
N SER A 108 -0.69 17.77 14.39
CA SER A 108 -1.71 18.69 13.89
C SER A 108 -1.14 19.64 12.84
N PRO A 109 -1.91 19.97 11.79
CA PRO A 109 -1.54 21.03 10.84
C PRO A 109 -1.65 22.43 11.44
N LEU A 110 -2.26 22.58 12.63
CA LEU A 110 -2.50 23.89 13.25
C LEU A 110 -1.33 24.32 14.15
N LEU A 111 -0.83 25.53 13.91
CA LEU A 111 0.18 26.16 14.74
C LEU A 111 -0.38 26.48 16.13
N GLY A 112 0.40 26.18 17.17
CA GLY A 112 0.06 26.48 18.57
C GLY A 112 -0.51 25.30 19.36
N GLU A 113 -0.75 24.14 18.72
CA GLU A 113 -1.04 22.90 19.43
C GLU A 113 0.25 22.22 19.91
N ALA A 114 0.15 21.46 21.01
CA ALA A 114 1.28 20.68 21.54
C ALA A 114 1.56 19.46 20.63
N GLN A 115 2.59 19.58 19.79
CA GLN A 115 3.05 18.51 18.92
C GLN A 115 3.87 17.49 19.72
N GLY A 116 3.63 16.20 19.48
CA GLY A 116 4.34 15.12 20.18
C GLY A 116 4.52 13.84 19.38
N ILE A 117 4.24 13.89 18.08
CA ILE A 117 4.49 12.79 17.15
C ILE A 117 5.37 13.31 16.03
N ALA A 118 6.49 12.64 15.79
CA ALA A 118 7.37 12.93 14.67
C ALA A 118 7.00 12.06 13.46
N VAL A 119 6.93 12.65 12.27
CA VAL A 119 6.65 11.96 11.02
C VAL A 119 7.92 11.96 10.17
N TYR A 120 8.28 10.78 9.69
CA TYR A 120 9.42 10.53 8.84
C TYR A 120 8.97 9.97 7.51
N GLN A 121 9.57 10.43 6.43
CA GLN A 121 9.39 9.91 5.09
C GLN A 121 10.76 9.51 4.55
N ASN A 122 10.92 8.23 4.24
CA ASN A 122 12.20 7.65 3.80
C ASN A 122 13.38 7.99 4.73
N GLY A 123 13.12 8.11 6.05
CA GLY A 123 14.13 8.44 7.05
C GLY A 123 14.39 9.94 7.26
N VAL A 124 13.76 10.83 6.48
CA VAL A 124 13.83 12.28 6.67
C VAL A 124 12.59 12.77 7.39
N ARG A 125 12.77 13.61 8.41
CA ARG A 125 11.66 14.22 9.14
C ARG A 125 10.90 15.18 8.23
N VAL A 126 9.58 15.03 8.17
CA VAL A 126 8.71 15.84 7.29
C VAL A 126 7.85 16.85 8.02
N ASN A 127 7.80 16.81 9.36
CA ASN A 127 7.14 17.89 10.09
C ASN A 127 7.80 19.23 9.76
N GLU A 128 6.97 20.27 9.65
CA GLU A 128 7.39 21.59 9.23
C GLU A 128 8.37 22.21 10.25
N PRO A 129 9.46 22.87 9.81
CA PRO A 129 10.47 23.42 10.71
C PRO A 129 9.95 24.49 11.68
N PHE A 130 8.87 25.19 11.36
CA PHE A 130 8.24 26.23 12.16
C PHE A 130 6.96 25.71 12.84
N GLY A 131 7.03 25.53 14.17
CA GLY A 131 5.87 25.09 14.96
C GLY A 131 5.54 23.61 14.83
N ASP A 132 6.39 22.83 14.15
CA ASP A 132 6.33 21.36 14.09
C ASP A 132 5.00 20.79 13.58
N VAL A 133 4.33 21.57 12.74
CA VAL A 133 3.03 21.20 12.19
C VAL A 133 3.19 20.11 11.14
N MET A 134 2.17 19.27 11.05
CA MET A 134 2.15 18.17 10.10
C MET A 134 1.11 18.44 9.01
N GLN A 135 1.57 18.52 7.77
CA GLN A 135 0.67 18.66 6.61
C GLN A 135 0.49 17.32 5.92
N TRP A 136 -0.64 16.67 6.21
CA TRP A 136 -0.95 15.33 5.70
C TRP A 136 -1.17 15.30 4.18
N ASP A 137 -1.63 16.40 3.59
CA ASP A 137 -1.85 16.56 2.14
C ASP A 137 -0.56 16.49 1.30
N LEU A 138 0.61 16.74 1.91
CA LEU A 138 1.89 16.64 1.21
C LEU A 138 2.38 15.19 1.03
N ILE A 139 1.72 14.22 1.66
CA ILE A 139 2.12 12.81 1.60
C ILE A 139 1.27 12.11 0.54
N PRO A 140 1.87 11.73 -0.61
CA PRO A 140 1.14 11.01 -1.64
C PRO A 140 0.87 9.55 -1.22
N GLU A 141 -0.40 9.21 -1.00
CA GLU A 141 -0.84 7.89 -0.55
C GLU A 141 -0.53 6.78 -1.55
N VAL A 142 -0.72 7.07 -2.84
CA VAL A 142 -0.40 6.15 -3.94
C VAL A 142 1.06 5.75 -3.97
N ALA A 143 1.94 6.60 -3.42
CA ALA A 143 3.37 6.37 -3.37
C ALA A 143 3.81 5.67 -2.08
N ILE A 144 2.92 5.48 -1.09
CA ILE A 144 3.29 4.76 0.13
C ILE A 144 3.50 3.29 -0.20
N HIS A 145 4.66 2.76 0.19
CA HIS A 145 4.98 1.34 0.14
C HIS A 145 4.70 0.66 1.48
N GLN A 146 4.99 1.34 2.59
CA GLN A 146 4.80 0.81 3.93
C GLN A 146 4.80 1.96 4.92
N GLY A 147 4.03 1.86 5.99
CA GLY A 147 4.17 2.78 7.12
C GLY A 147 4.16 2.05 8.45
N GLU A 148 4.83 2.66 9.40
CA GLU A 148 5.02 2.12 10.75
C GLU A 148 4.72 3.22 11.76
N LEU A 149 3.90 2.90 12.76
CA LEU A 149 3.67 3.72 13.94
C LEU A 149 4.43 3.08 15.10
N ILE A 150 5.48 3.76 15.53
CA ILE A 150 6.39 3.32 16.57
C ILE A 150 6.09 4.15 17.82
N SER A 151 5.95 3.48 18.96
CA SER A 151 5.80 4.15 20.25
C SER A 151 7.03 5.02 20.59
N SER A 152 6.92 5.87 21.61
CA SER A 152 8.01 6.72 22.11
C SER A 152 9.39 6.05 22.07
N ASN A 153 10.31 6.60 21.26
CA ASN A 153 11.67 6.08 21.11
C ASN A 153 12.67 7.25 20.96
N PRO A 154 13.73 7.31 21.79
CA PRO A 154 14.72 8.40 21.77
C PRO A 154 15.50 8.53 20.45
N VAL A 155 15.54 7.49 19.61
CA VAL A 155 16.21 7.51 18.30
C VAL A 155 15.57 8.52 17.34
N PHE A 156 14.28 8.84 17.49
CA PHE A 156 13.55 9.79 16.63
C PHE A 156 13.71 11.26 17.07
N GLY A 157 14.53 11.56 18.08
CA GLY A 157 14.89 12.94 18.41
C GLY A 157 13.73 13.81 18.95
N LEU A 158 13.82 15.12 18.69
CA LEU A 158 12.94 16.14 19.29
C LEU A 158 11.48 15.98 18.82
N ASN A 159 10.55 16.08 19.78
CA ASN A 159 9.08 16.00 19.58
C ASN A 159 8.52 14.62 19.18
N ALA A 160 9.27 13.55 19.44
CA ALA A 160 8.78 12.17 19.33
C ALA A 160 8.33 11.58 20.70
N LEU A 161 7.85 12.43 21.64
CA LEU A 161 7.47 11.98 22.99
C LEU A 161 6.35 10.94 22.98
N GLY A 162 5.35 11.11 22.12
CA GLY A 162 4.25 10.16 21.93
C GLY A 162 4.59 9.00 21.01
N GLY A 163 5.50 9.23 20.07
CA GLY A 163 5.97 8.24 19.12
C GLY A 163 6.43 8.86 17.81
N ALA A 164 6.68 7.99 16.83
CA ALA A 164 7.01 8.39 15.49
C ALA A 164 6.21 7.59 14.46
N ILE A 165 5.77 8.27 13.40
CA ILE A 165 5.23 7.64 12.20
C ILE A 165 6.34 7.65 11.17
N ALA A 166 6.70 6.50 10.64
CA ALA A 166 7.75 6.38 9.67
C ALA A 166 7.21 5.72 8.40
N LEU A 167 7.33 6.44 7.28
CA LEU A 167 6.73 6.14 6.00
C LEU A 167 7.84 5.78 5.01
N ARG A 168 7.69 4.65 4.33
CA ARG A 168 8.48 4.28 3.16
C ARG A 168 7.66 4.56 1.92
N LEU A 169 8.21 5.32 1.00
CA LEU A 169 7.62 5.45 -0.32
C LEU A 169 8.17 4.37 -1.27
N LYS A 170 7.41 4.10 -2.32
CA LYS A 170 7.80 3.26 -3.45
C LYS A 170 9.05 3.85 -4.11
N ASN A 171 9.97 2.99 -4.50
CA ASN A 171 11.20 3.34 -5.22
C ASN A 171 11.31 2.49 -6.50
N GLY A 172 12.21 2.86 -7.40
CA GLY A 172 12.43 2.15 -8.67
C GLY A 172 13.10 0.78 -8.55
N PHE A 173 13.44 0.31 -7.35
CA PHE A 173 14.00 -1.03 -7.11
C PHE A 173 12.94 -2.01 -6.60
N MET A 174 11.89 -1.51 -5.95
CA MET A 174 10.79 -2.31 -5.39
C MET A 174 9.59 -2.38 -6.32
N TYR A 175 9.53 -1.52 -7.34
CA TYR A 175 8.43 -1.46 -8.31
C TYR A 175 8.99 -1.50 -9.74
N ASP A 176 8.92 -2.68 -10.37
CA ASP A 176 9.11 -2.88 -11.81
C ASP A 176 7.73 -3.05 -12.47
N GLY A 177 7.08 -1.94 -12.80
CA GLY A 177 5.76 -1.99 -13.43
C GLY A 177 5.15 -0.62 -13.70
N VAL A 178 4.17 -0.59 -14.60
CA VAL A 178 3.35 0.60 -14.87
C VAL A 178 2.02 0.43 -14.15
N ALA A 179 1.72 1.34 -13.24
CA ALA A 179 0.41 1.44 -12.62
C ALA A 179 -0.34 2.63 -13.23
N ALA A 180 -1.57 2.39 -13.68
CA ALA A 180 -2.49 3.42 -14.13
C ALA A 180 -3.74 3.34 -13.27
N GLU A 181 -4.11 4.46 -12.66
CA GLU A 181 -5.31 4.58 -11.85
C GLU A 181 -6.26 5.56 -12.52
N GLY A 182 -7.52 5.17 -12.65
CA GLY A 182 -8.56 5.96 -13.28
C GLY A 182 -9.67 6.21 -12.29
N TYR A 183 -9.95 7.48 -12.01
CA TYR A 183 -11.02 7.88 -11.12
C TYR A 183 -12.24 8.34 -11.93
N GLY A 184 -13.43 7.94 -11.48
CA GLY A 184 -14.69 8.38 -12.06
C GLY A 184 -15.75 8.36 -10.98
N GLY A 185 -16.35 9.52 -10.69
CA GLY A 185 -17.42 9.64 -9.71
C GLY A 185 -18.68 10.29 -10.29
N TYR A 186 -19.81 9.92 -9.70
CA TYR A 186 -21.09 10.53 -10.00
C TYR A 186 -21.15 11.90 -9.30
N PHE A 187 -21.50 12.97 -10.04
CA PHE A 187 -21.45 14.40 -9.66
C PHE A 187 -20.13 15.16 -9.90
N GLY A 188 -19.25 14.71 -10.80
CA GLY A 188 -18.09 15.51 -11.21
C GLY A 188 -16.98 15.61 -10.16
N ARG A 189 -16.94 14.65 -9.22
CA ARG A 189 -15.77 14.39 -8.39
C ARG A 189 -15.10 13.13 -8.92
N GLY A 190 -13.91 13.29 -9.47
CA GLY A 190 -12.98 12.23 -9.85
C GLY A 190 -11.61 12.64 -9.36
#